data_AF-A0A6I5X5T9-F1
#
_entry.id   AF-A0A6I5X5T9-F1
#
_cell.length_a   1.000
_cell.length_b   1.000
_cell.length_c   1.000
_cell.angle_alpha   90.00
_cell.angle_beta   90.00
_cell.angle_gamma   90.00
#
_symmetry.space_group_name_H-M   'P 1'
#
loop_
_entity.id
_entity.type
_entity.pdbx_description
1 polymer ?
#
loop_
_entity_poly.entity_id
_entity_poly.type
_entity_poly.pdbx_seq_one_letter_code
_entity_poly.pdbx_strand_id
1 'polypeptide(L)' 'MPDAQAEASPVCASCGAVAPTATLAGVTWTRGTENGREVWTCERCSREHLRSIEGKLDSAWW' A
#
# COMPACT_ATOMS: atom_id res chain seq x y z
N MET A 1 -13.00 8.86 13.49
CA MET A 1 -13.83 8.50 12.34
C MET A 1 -12.94 7.72 11.38
N PRO A 2 -12.89 6.37 11.42
CA PRO A 2 -12.08 5.65 10.44
C PRO A 2 -12.81 5.71 9.11
N ASP A 3 -12.14 6.30 8.12
CA ASP A 3 -12.65 6.47 6.76
C ASP A 3 -12.99 5.09 6.18
N ALA A 4 -14.28 4.92 5.90
CA ALA A 4 -14.82 3.85 5.09
C ALA A 4 -14.43 4.13 3.63
N GLN A 5 -13.16 3.92 3.30
CA GLN A 5 -12.65 4.10 1.97
C GLN A 5 -13.00 2.86 1.13
N ALA A 6 -14.18 2.97 0.53
CA ALA A 6 -14.67 2.39 -0.71
C ALA A 6 -14.14 1.00 -1.11
N GLU A 7 -15.09 0.08 -1.21
CA GLU A 7 -15.21 -1.19 -1.94
C GLU A 7 -14.53 -1.36 -3.32
N ALA A 8 -13.58 -0.49 -3.71
CA ALA A 8 -12.68 -0.71 -4.82
C ALA A 8 -11.44 -1.48 -4.33
N SER A 9 -11.13 -2.62 -4.96
CA SER A 9 -9.93 -3.39 -4.66
C SER A 9 -8.68 -2.51 -4.77
N PRO A 10 -7.93 -2.27 -3.67
CA PRO A 10 -6.73 -1.45 -3.74
C PRO A 10 -5.69 -2.10 -4.63
N VAL A 11 -4.97 -1.26 -5.37
CA VAL A 11 -4.00 -1.68 -6.38
C VAL A 11 -2.61 -1.25 -5.94
N CYS A 12 -1.64 -2.13 -6.12
CA CYS A 12 -0.26 -1.91 -5.70
C CYS A 12 0.37 -0.85 -6.58
N ALA A 13 0.88 0.23 -5.98
CA ALA A 13 1.56 1.30 -6.72
C ALA A 13 2.91 0.86 -7.31
N SER A 14 3.52 -0.22 -6.78
CA SER A 14 4.83 -0.72 -7.23
C SER A 14 4.71 -1.75 -8.37
N CYS A 15 3.86 -2.77 -8.21
CA CYS A 15 3.74 -3.87 -9.17
C CYS A 15 2.40 -3.93 -9.91
N GLY A 16 1.42 -3.09 -9.56
CA GLY A 16 0.09 -3.11 -10.16
C GLY A 16 -0.82 -4.26 -9.70
N ALA A 17 -0.39 -5.08 -8.73
CA ALA A 17 -1.21 -6.15 -8.18
C ALA A 17 -2.53 -5.60 -7.62
N VAL A 18 -3.65 -6.27 -7.90
CA VAL A 18 -4.97 -5.89 -7.38
C VAL A 18 -5.29 -6.79 -6.19
N ALA A 19 -5.70 -6.20 -5.07
CA ALA A 19 -6.10 -6.99 -3.91
C ALA A 19 -7.41 -7.74 -4.17
N PRO A 20 -7.53 -9.01 -3.78
CA PRO A 20 -8.74 -9.80 -3.98
C PRO A 20 -9.95 -9.26 -3.20
N THR A 21 -9.72 -8.58 -2.08
CA THR A 21 -10.75 -7.86 -1.33
C THR A 21 -10.13 -6.74 -0.50
N ALA A 22 -10.86 -5.63 -0.36
CA ALA A 22 -10.46 -4.50 0.48
C ALA A 22 -10.20 -4.91 1.94
N THR A 23 -10.95 -5.89 2.47
CA THR A 23 -10.77 -6.38 3.83
C THR A 23 -9.41 -7.05 4.04
N LEU A 24 -8.98 -7.91 3.10
CA LEU A 24 -7.65 -8.54 3.16
C LEU A 24 -6.56 -7.51 2.92
N ALA A 25 -6.78 -6.54 2.05
CA ALA A 25 -5.84 -5.46 1.85
C ALA A 25 -5.59 -4.65 3.13
N GLY A 26 -6.64 -4.33 3.88
CA GLY A 26 -6.51 -3.58 5.14
C GLY A 26 -5.66 -4.29 6.21
N VAL A 27 -5.47 -5.61 6.13
CA VAL A 27 -4.70 -6.38 7.11
C VAL A 27 -3.33 -6.82 6.57
N THR A 28 -3.25 -7.11 5.27
CA THR A 28 -2.05 -7.70 4.65
C THR A 28 -1.21 -6.68 3.88
N TRP A 29 -1.79 -5.53 3.50
CA TRP A 29 -1.13 -4.53 2.65
C TRP A 29 -0.71 -3.31 3.46
N THR A 30 0.34 -2.66 3.01
CA THR A 30 0.83 -1.42 3.63
C THR A 30 0.19 -0.23 2.94
N ARG A 31 -0.49 0.63 3.71
CA ARG A 31 -1.01 1.93 3.24
C ARG A 31 0.05 3.00 3.50
N GLY A 32 0.52 3.63 2.43
CA GLY A 32 1.42 4.79 2.45
C GLY A 32 0.71 6.06 2.02
N THR A 33 1.30 7.22 2.28
CA THR A 33 0.79 8.51 1.81
C THR A 33 1.91 9.27 1.12
N GLU A 34 1.78 9.45 -0.19
CA GLU A 34 2.82 10.00 -1.08
C GLU A 34 2.33 11.31 -1.67
N ASN A 35 3.01 12.43 -1.42
CA ASN A 35 2.55 13.74 -1.91
C ASN A 35 1.05 14.03 -1.62
N GLY A 36 0.53 13.52 -0.48
CA GLY A 36 -0.88 13.65 -0.09
C GLY A 36 -1.84 12.68 -0.78
N ARG A 37 -1.36 11.76 -1.62
CA ARG A 37 -2.15 10.68 -2.23
C ARG A 37 -1.94 9.39 -1.44
N GLU A 38 -3.00 8.63 -1.25
CA GLU A 38 -2.86 7.30 -0.68
C GLU A 38 -2.33 6.32 -1.70
N VAL A 39 -1.30 5.58 -1.31
CA VAL A 39 -0.79 4.46 -2.09
C VAL A 39 -0.91 3.20 -1.27
N TRP A 40 -1.22 2.12 -1.97
CA TRP A 40 -1.26 0.79 -1.40
C TRP A 40 -0.08 0.00 -1.94
N THR A 41 0.58 -0.75 -1.06
CA THR A 41 1.65 -1.65 -1.44
C THR A 41 1.33 -3.06 -0.95
N CYS A 42 1.41 -4.03 -1.86
CA CYS A 42 1.16 -5.43 -1.54
C CYS A 42 2.21 -5.98 -0.57
N GLU A 43 1.88 -7.07 0.13
CA GLU A 43 2.79 -7.73 1.09
C GLU A 43 4.15 -8.10 0.49
N ARG A 44 4.20 -8.39 -0.82
CA ARG A 44 5.41 -8.80 -1.54
C ARG A 44 6.36 -7.62 -1.69
N CYS A 45 5.90 -6.53 -2.31
CA CYS A 45 6.67 -5.30 -2.48
C CYS A 45 6.97 -4.63 -1.14
N SER A 46 6.03 -4.70 -0.18
CA SER A 46 6.26 -4.25 1.18
C SER A 46 7.41 -5.02 1.82
N ARG A 47 7.43 -6.37 1.71
CA ARG A 47 8.54 -7.22 2.19
C ARG A 47 9.87 -6.95 1.50
N GLU A 48 9.84 -6.77 0.18
CA GLU A 48 11.03 -6.51 -0.63
C GLU A 48 11.70 -5.18 -0.26
N HIS A 49 10.87 -4.17 0.02
CA HIS A 49 11.34 -2.84 0.34
C HIS A 49 11.12 -2.45 1.82
N LEU A 50 11.07 -3.43 2.74
CA LEU A 50 10.87 -3.17 4.18
C LEU A 50 11.87 -2.16 4.73
N ARG A 51 13.13 -2.27 4.29
CA ARG A 51 14.21 -1.37 4.73
C ARG A 51 13.94 0.08 4.34
N SER A 52 13.34 0.30 3.18
CA SER A 52 12.98 1.64 2.70
C SER A 52 11.76 2.18 3.45
N ILE A 53 10.78 1.32 3.80
CA ILE A 53 9.64 1.69 4.65
C ILE A 53 10.11 2.10 6.05
N GLU A 54 11.00 1.31 6.66
CA GLU A 54 11.59 1.63 7.96
C GLU A 54 12.38 2.95 7.89
N GLY A 55 13.01 3.23 6.74
CA GLY A 55 13.67 4.50 6.43
C GLY A 55 12.72 5.66 6.14
N LYS A 56 11.40 5.44 6.09
CA LYS A 56 10.37 6.39 5.63
C LYS A 56 10.68 6.97 4.24
N LEU A 57 11.31 6.17 3.39
CA LEU A 57 11.57 6.54 2.02
C LEU A 57 10.27 6.43 1.22
N ASP A 58 10.04 7.43 0.38
CA ASP A 58 8.88 7.46 -0.52
C ASP A 58 8.96 6.28 -1.50
N SER A 59 7.81 5.71 -1.81
CA SER A 59 7.58 4.58 -2.69
C SER A 59 8.02 4.85 -4.14
N ALA A 60 8.36 6.09 -4.49
CA ALA A 60 9.02 6.41 -5.76
C ALA A 60 10.56 6.26 -5.71
N TRP A 61 11.14 6.07 -4.52
CA TRP A 61 12.59 6.13 -4.27
C TRP A 61 13.20 4.82 -3.76
N TRP A 62 12.39 3.80 -3.55
CA TRP A 62 12.85 2.43 -3.31
C TRP A 62 13.06 1.62 -4.60
#